data_AF-A0A957JZI9-F1
#
_entry.id   AF-A0A957JZI9-F1
#
_cell.length_a   1.000
_cell.length_b   1.000
_cell.length_c   1.000
_cell.angle_alpha   90.00
_cell.angle_beta   90.00
_cell.angle_gamma   90.00
#
_symmetry.space_group_name_H-M   'P 1'
#
loop_
_entity.id
_entity.type
_entity.pdbx_description
1 polymer ?
#
loop_
_entity_poly.entity_id
_entity_poly.type
_entity_poly.pdbx_seq_one_letter_code
_entity_poly.pdbx_strand_id
1 'polypeptide(L)'
;MLWRYLRPQRWRVALSAILLLTTLGLELYAPLILGGFIDGARAGQPLGELYGAALTFLGLIVAAQLVSVATTYQAEVIGWTATNALRHDLTAHLLNLDLGFHQDHSAGELIERVDGDVGALHHFFAQFLIRIVGNALLLLGLLIIVLVQHWQVGLTLGL
;
A
#
# COMPACT_ATOMS: atom_id res chain seq x y z
N MET A 1 -7.30 -19.88 -2.03
CA MET A 1 -8.46 -19.67 -2.91
C MET A 1 -8.45 -18.30 -3.61
N LEU A 2 -8.14 -17.19 -2.93
CA LEU A 2 -8.05 -15.84 -3.54
C LEU A 2 -6.97 -15.67 -4.62
N TRP A 3 -5.87 -16.44 -4.55
CA TRP A 3 -4.84 -16.45 -5.59
C TRP A 3 -5.40 -16.77 -6.98
N ARG A 4 -6.49 -17.55 -7.07
CA ARG A 4 -7.15 -17.90 -8.34
C ARG A 4 -7.83 -16.68 -9.00
N TYR A 5 -8.33 -15.73 -8.20
CA TYR A 5 -8.95 -14.49 -8.66
C TYR A 5 -7.94 -13.34 -8.87
N LEU A 6 -6.78 -13.40 -8.22
CA LEU A 6 -5.67 -12.46 -8.41
C LEU A 6 -4.80 -12.80 -9.64
N ARG A 7 -4.67 -14.09 -9.98
CA ARG A 7 -3.85 -14.58 -11.10
C ARG A 7 -4.18 -13.97 -12.48
N PRO A 8 -5.46 -13.70 -12.84
CA PRO A 8 -5.81 -12.98 -14.06
C PRO A 8 -5.27 -11.54 -14.09
N GLN A 9 -5.05 -10.94 -12.92
CA GLN A 9 -4.60 -9.55 -12.76
C GLN A 9 -3.11 -9.41 -12.44
N ARG A 10 -2.29 -10.44 -12.72
CA ARG A 10 -0.85 -10.46 -12.49
C ARG A 10 -0.09 -9.21 -12.99
N TRP A 11 -0.53 -8.62 -14.12
CA TRP A 11 0.01 -7.33 -14.59
C TRP A 11 -0.28 -6.17 -13.62
N ARG A 12 -1.52 -6.06 -13.12
CA ARG A 12 -1.91 -5.00 -12.18
C ARG A 12 -1.22 -5.18 -10.82
N VAL A 13 -1.03 -6.44 -10.40
CA VAL A 13 -0.27 -6.76 -9.18
C VAL A 13 1.20 -6.34 -9.34
N ALA A 14 1.82 -6.64 -10.49
CA ALA A 14 3.18 -6.19 -10.79
C ALA A 14 3.28 -4.66 -10.83
N LEU A 15 2.32 -3.98 -11.47
CA LEU A 15 2.24 -2.52 -11.48
C LEU A 15 2.12 -1.95 -10.06
N SER A 16 1.29 -2.56 -9.21
CA SER A 16 1.13 -2.12 -7.81
C SER A 16 2.41 -2.30 -7.01
N ALA A 17 3.15 -3.39 -7.23
CA ALA A 17 4.44 -3.60 -6.59
C ALA A 17 5.48 -2.54 -7.02
N ILE A 18 5.52 -2.20 -8.31
CA ILE A 18 6.41 -1.14 -8.83
C ILE A 18 6.03 0.22 -8.23
N LEU A 19 4.74 0.55 -8.20
CA LEU A 19 4.25 1.81 -7.61
C LEU A 19 4.55 1.90 -6.11
N LEU A 20 4.39 0.79 -5.38
CA LEU A 20 4.74 0.70 -3.96
C LEU A 20 6.23 0.94 -3.74
N LEU A 21 7.10 0.26 -4.48
CA LEU A 21 8.55 0.46 -4.40
C LEU A 21 8.95 1.90 -4.76
N THR A 22 8.28 2.50 -5.75
CA THR A 22 8.50 3.90 -6.13
C THR A 22 8.09 4.86 -5.01
N THR A 23 6.95 4.60 -4.37
CA THR A 23 6.45 5.39 -3.23
C THR A 23 7.45 5.34 -2.09
N LEU A 24 7.91 4.14 -1.73
CA LEU A 24 8.93 3.94 -0.70
C LEU A 24 10.22 4.69 -1.03
N GLY A 25 10.70 4.59 -2.27
CA GLY A 25 11.90 5.31 -2.71
C GLY A 25 11.78 6.82 -2.55
N LEU A 26 10.62 7.39 -2.90
CA LEU A 26 10.36 8.83 -2.76
C LEU A 26 10.25 9.27 -1.29
N GLU A 27 9.57 8.47 -0.45
CA GLU A 27 9.47 8.72 1.00
C GLU A 27 10.83 8.66 1.69
N LEU A 28 11.70 7.74 1.27
CA LEU A 28 13.08 7.64 1.77
C LEU A 28 13.97 8.77 1.26
N TYR A 29 13.69 9.33 0.09
CA TYR A 29 14.49 10.42 -0.49
C TYR A 29 14.17 11.79 0.14
N ALA A 30 12.95 11.98 0.63
CA ALA A 30 12.54 13.21 1.33
C ALA A 30 13.46 13.61 2.51
N PRO A 31 13.81 12.74 3.48
CA PRO A 31 14.69 13.10 4.59
C PRO A 31 16.12 13.42 4.16
N LEU A 32 16.61 12.84 3.05
CA LEU A 32 17.95 13.15 2.50
C LEU A 32 18.03 14.61 2.01
N ILE A 33 16.99 15.09 1.31
CA ILE A 33 16.92 16.49 0.87
C ILE A 33 16.78 17.44 2.06
N LEU A 34 15.95 17.08 3.05
CA LEU A 34 15.83 17.88 4.28
C LEU A 34 17.15 17.99 5.03
N GLY A 35 17.91 16.90 5.13
CA GLY A 35 19.25 16.91 5.72
C GLY A 35 20.18 17.90 5.00
N GLY A 36 20.28 17.78 3.67
CA GLY A 36 21.09 18.69 2.87
C GLY A 36 20.64 20.16 2.95
N PHE A 37 19.34 20.42 3.04
CA PHE A 37 18.78 21.76 3.22
C PHE A 37 19.19 22.35 4.58
N ILE A 38 19.08 21.58 5.66
CA ILE A 38 19.46 22.02 7.02
C ILE A 38 20.97 22.30 7.08
N ASP A 39 21.78 21.43 6.49
CA ASP A 39 23.24 21.59 6.46
C ASP A 39 23.66 22.82 5.63
N GLY A 40 23.04 23.02 4.46
CA GLY A 40 23.26 24.21 3.62
C GLY A 40 22.83 25.52 4.31
N ALA A 41 21.69 25.49 5.02
CA ALA A 41 21.22 26.63 5.81
C ALA A 41 22.19 26.98 6.95
N ARG A 42 22.74 25.97 7.63
CA ARG A 42 23.77 26.15 8.67
C ARG A 42 25.10 26.65 8.12
N ALA A 43 25.49 26.21 6.93
CA ALA A 43 26.71 26.63 6.25
C ALA A 43 26.63 28.07 5.68
N GLY A 44 25.47 28.72 5.78
CA GLY A 44 25.27 30.10 5.29
C GLY A 44 25.17 30.18 3.77
N GLN A 45 24.64 29.14 3.10
CA GLN A 45 24.45 29.16 1.65
C GLN A 45 23.57 30.33 1.18
N PRO A 46 23.76 30.82 -0.06
CA PRO A 46 22.92 31.86 -0.63
C PRO A 46 21.44 31.49 -0.59
N LEU A 47 20.57 32.46 -0.28
CA LEU A 47 19.11 32.26 -0.25
C LEU A 47 18.56 31.63 -1.54
N GLY A 48 19.17 31.91 -2.70
CA GLY A 48 18.79 31.31 -3.98
C GLY A 48 18.94 29.79 -4.02
N GLU A 49 20.01 29.23 -3.43
CA GLU A 49 20.22 27.78 -3.35
C GLU A 49 19.21 27.14 -2.38
N LEU A 50 18.91 27.82 -1.27
CA LEU A 50 17.88 27.41 -0.31
C LEU A 50 16.49 27.39 -0.93
N TYR A 51 16.11 28.40 -1.72
CA TYR A 51 14.83 28.40 -2.43
C TYR A 51 14.74 27.26 -3.46
N GLY A 52 15.83 26.97 -4.19
CA GLY A 52 15.89 25.84 -5.12
C GLY A 52 15.70 24.49 -4.42
N ALA A 53 16.39 24.28 -3.29
CA ALA A 53 16.24 23.09 -2.46
C ALA A 53 14.83 22.96 -1.86
N ALA A 54 14.23 24.05 -1.39
CA ALA A 54 12.85 24.04 -0.88
C ALA A 54 11.82 23.70 -1.98
N LEU A 55 12.00 24.24 -3.19
CA LEU A 55 11.08 24.02 -4.30
C LEU A 55 11.18 22.60 -4.87
N THR A 56 12.41 22.04 -4.93
CA THR A 56 12.62 20.63 -5.29
C THR A 56 12.05 19.69 -4.24
N PHE A 57 12.20 20.01 -2.95
CA PHE A 57 11.57 19.25 -1.87
C PHE A 57 10.05 19.25 -1.95
N LEU A 58 9.42 20.41 -2.19
CA LEU A 58 7.98 20.50 -2.40
C LEU A 58 7.53 19.68 -3.61
N GLY A 59 8.26 19.79 -4.73
CA GLY A 59 7.98 19.00 -5.93
C GLY A 59 8.06 17.49 -5.67
N LEU A 60 9.05 17.05 -4.88
CA LEU A 60 9.19 15.66 -4.49
C LEU A 60 8.01 15.18 -3.63
N ILE A 61 7.59 15.94 -2.61
CA ILE A 61 6.45 15.57 -1.77
C ILE A 61 5.18 15.42 -2.60
N VAL A 62 4.94 16.37 -3.51
CA VAL A 62 3.77 16.31 -4.40
C VAL A 62 3.85 15.07 -5.29
N ALA A 63 5.01 14.78 -5.88
CA ALA A 63 5.22 13.58 -6.67
C ALA A 63 4.99 12.29 -5.85
N ALA A 64 5.54 12.22 -4.63
CA ALA A 64 5.36 11.10 -3.71
C ALA A 64 3.87 10.87 -3.41
N GLN A 65 3.12 11.93 -3.12
CA GLN A 65 1.68 11.84 -2.88
C GLN A 65 0.90 11.37 -4.11
N LEU A 66 1.25 11.84 -5.30
CA LEU A 66 0.61 11.37 -6.54
C LEU A 66 0.84 9.87 -6.77
N VAL A 67 2.06 9.39 -6.55
CA VAL A 67 2.39 7.96 -6.67
C VAL A 67 1.68 7.14 -5.58
N SER A 68 1.60 7.65 -4.36
CA SER A 68 0.88 7.00 -3.25
C SER A 68 -0.62 6.85 -3.55
N VAL A 69 -1.25 7.90 -4.08
CA VAL A 69 -2.66 7.85 -4.52
C VAL A 69 -2.83 6.84 -5.66
N ALA A 70 -1.94 6.82 -6.66
CA ALA A 70 -1.98 5.85 -7.74
C ALA A 70 -1.82 4.41 -7.25
N THR A 71 -0.93 4.17 -6.28
CA THR A 71 -0.71 2.86 -5.64
C THR A 71 -1.99 2.39 -4.93
N THR A 72 -2.59 3.28 -4.14
CA THR A 72 -3.82 3.00 -3.38
C THR A 72 -4.99 2.70 -4.32
N TYR A 73 -5.16 3.53 -5.36
CA TYR A 73 -6.19 3.33 -6.38
C TYR A 73 -6.02 1.97 -7.08
N GLN A 74 -4.79 1.62 -7.45
CA GLN A 74 -4.55 0.36 -8.15
C GLN A 74 -4.80 -0.86 -7.25
N ALA A 75 -4.42 -0.80 -5.97
CA ALA A 75 -4.74 -1.81 -4.98
C ALA A 75 -6.25 -1.98 -4.81
N GLU A 76 -6.99 -0.88 -4.73
CA GLU A 76 -8.45 -0.88 -4.60
C GLU A 76 -9.10 -1.54 -5.82
N VAL A 77 -8.71 -1.16 -7.04
CA VAL A 77 -9.23 -1.76 -8.28
C VAL A 77 -8.99 -3.29 -8.31
N ILE A 78 -7.82 -3.75 -7.87
CA ILE A 78 -7.51 -5.19 -7.81
C ILE A 78 -8.43 -5.88 -6.79
N GLY A 79 -8.55 -5.30 -5.60
CA GLY A 79 -9.40 -5.80 -4.54
C GLY A 79 -10.85 -5.91 -5.00
N TRP A 80 -11.43 -4.84 -5.54
CA TRP A 80 -12.82 -4.82 -5.99
C TRP A 80 -13.09 -5.86 -7.07
N THR A 81 -12.19 -5.99 -8.05
CA THR A 81 -12.42 -6.94 -9.13
C THR A 81 -12.35 -8.39 -8.63
N ALA A 82 -11.38 -8.71 -7.76
CA ALA A 82 -11.25 -10.05 -7.20
C ALA A 82 -12.43 -10.41 -6.30
N THR A 83 -12.85 -9.47 -5.45
CA THR A 83 -13.98 -9.62 -4.53
C THR A 83 -15.30 -9.74 -5.28
N ASN A 84 -15.52 -8.97 -6.35
CA ASN A 84 -16.74 -9.06 -7.14
C ASN A 84 -16.86 -10.39 -7.88
N ALA A 85 -15.73 -10.92 -8.39
CA ALA A 85 -15.70 -12.26 -8.98
C ALA A 85 -16.01 -13.35 -7.95
N LEU A 86 -15.46 -13.23 -6.73
CA LEU A 86 -15.78 -14.14 -5.63
C LEU A 86 -17.27 -14.08 -5.25
N ARG A 87 -17.84 -12.87 -5.14
CA ARG A 87 -19.26 -12.65 -4.85
C ARG A 87 -20.14 -13.32 -5.89
N HIS A 88 -19.80 -13.16 -7.17
CA HIS A 88 -20.53 -13.78 -8.27
C HIS A 88 -20.54 -15.31 -8.16
N ASP A 89 -19.37 -15.93 -7.96
CA ASP A 89 -19.25 -17.38 -7.85
C ASP A 89 -19.95 -17.93 -6.60
N LEU A 90 -19.86 -17.22 -5.46
CA LEU A 90 -20.53 -17.61 -4.23
C LEU A 90 -22.05 -17.57 -4.38
N THR A 91 -22.59 -16.49 -4.95
CA THR A 91 -24.03 -16.36 -5.20
C THR A 91 -24.52 -17.44 -6.16
N ALA A 92 -23.80 -17.69 -7.26
CA ALA A 92 -24.15 -18.73 -8.21
C ALA A 92 -24.14 -20.13 -7.55
N HIS A 93 -23.21 -20.40 -6.64
CA HIS A 93 -23.17 -21.65 -5.90
C HIS A 93 -24.34 -21.77 -4.91
N LEU A 94 -24.62 -20.71 -4.15
CA LEU A 94 -25.71 -20.68 -3.17
C LEU A 94 -27.08 -20.85 -3.81
N LEU A 95 -27.30 -20.32 -5.02
CA LEU A 95 -28.56 -20.48 -5.75
C LEU A 95 -28.78 -21.90 -6.31
N ASN A 96 -27.74 -22.72 -6.40
CA ASN A 96 -27.83 -24.09 -6.92
C ASN A 96 -27.86 -25.15 -5.81
N LEU A 97 -27.89 -24.75 -4.54
CA LEU A 97 -27.98 -25.66 -3.40
C LEU A 97 -29.40 -26.24 -3.27
N ASP A 98 -29.49 -27.37 -2.58
CA ASP A 98 -30.75 -28.10 -2.43
C ASP A 98 -31.74 -27.37 -1.51
N LEU A 99 -33.01 -27.78 -1.60
CA LEU A 99 -34.09 -27.17 -0.84
C LEU A 99 -33.91 -27.36 0.69
N GLY A 100 -33.23 -28.42 1.14
CA GLY A 100 -32.94 -28.64 2.56
C GLY A 100 -32.00 -27.57 3.10
N PHE A 101 -30.95 -27.25 2.35
CA PHE A 101 -30.05 -26.15 2.70
C PHE A 101 -30.77 -24.80 2.84
N HIS A 102 -31.71 -24.50 1.94
CA HIS A 102 -32.52 -23.28 1.97
C HIS A 102 -33.61 -23.26 3.06
N GLN A 103 -33.94 -24.40 3.65
CA GLN A 103 -34.84 -24.47 4.82
C GLN A 103 -34.08 -24.22 6.12
N ASP A 104 -32.81 -24.65 6.18
CA ASP A 104 -31.96 -24.50 7.36
C ASP A 104 -31.32 -23.10 7.49
N HIS A 105 -31.20 -22.35 6.38
CA HIS A 105 -30.56 -21.03 6.36
C HIS A 105 -31.50 -19.96 5.80
N SER A 106 -31.61 -18.84 6.50
CA SER A 106 -32.45 -17.72 6.05
C SER A 106 -31.82 -16.99 4.86
N ALA A 107 -32.65 -16.42 3.99
CA ALA A 107 -32.18 -15.60 2.88
C ALA A 107 -31.30 -14.42 3.35
N GLY A 108 -31.61 -13.84 4.53
CA GLY A 108 -30.83 -12.76 5.13
C GLY A 108 -29.41 -13.20 5.54
N GLU A 109 -29.29 -14.38 6.16
CA GLU A 109 -27.99 -14.96 6.54
C GLU A 109 -27.11 -15.25 5.32
N LEU A 110 -27.71 -15.76 4.23
CA LEU A 110 -26.97 -16.03 2.99
C LEU A 110 -26.49 -14.73 2.32
N ILE A 111 -27.31 -13.68 2.34
CA ILE A 111 -26.90 -12.34 1.85
C ILE A 111 -25.75 -11.79 2.70
N GLU A 112 -25.84 -11.90 4.03
CA GLU A 112 -24.79 -11.41 4.94
C GLU A 112 -23.48 -12.18 4.76
N ARG A 113 -23.51 -13.48 4.51
CA ARG A 113 -22.30 -14.24 4.14
C ARG A 113 -21.71 -13.81 2.80
N VAL A 114 -22.56 -13.59 1.80
CA VAL A 114 -22.11 -13.16 0.46
C VAL A 114 -21.54 -11.75 0.47
N ASP A 115 -22.10 -10.83 1.24
CA ASP A 115 -21.66 -9.43 1.27
C ASP A 115 -20.68 -9.13 2.40
N GLY A 116 -21.02 -9.55 3.61
CA GLY A 116 -20.22 -9.33 4.82
C GLY A 116 -18.90 -10.10 4.79
N ASP A 117 -18.93 -11.43 4.64
CA ASP A 117 -17.70 -12.23 4.70
C ASP A 117 -16.78 -11.95 3.51
N VAL A 118 -17.35 -11.79 2.31
CA VAL A 118 -16.59 -11.44 1.09
C VAL A 118 -16.02 -10.03 1.19
N GLY A 119 -16.75 -9.08 1.79
CA GLY A 119 -16.26 -7.74 2.10
C GLY A 119 -15.15 -7.75 3.16
N ALA A 120 -15.26 -8.56 4.21
CA ALA A 120 -14.20 -8.72 5.20
C ALA A 120 -12.92 -9.30 4.59
N LEU A 121 -13.06 -10.29 3.69
CA LEU A 121 -11.94 -10.83 2.91
C LEU A 121 -11.30 -9.78 2.01
N HIS A 122 -12.08 -8.89 1.39
CA HIS A 122 -11.54 -7.77 0.62
C HIS A 122 -10.62 -6.89 1.47
N HIS A 123 -11.11 -6.39 2.60
CA HIS A 123 -10.31 -5.52 3.47
C HIS A 123 -9.05 -6.20 4.00
N PHE A 124 -9.15 -7.48 4.37
CA PHE A 124 -8.00 -8.23 4.87
C PHE A 124 -6.91 -8.46 3.80
N PHE A 125 -7.28 -8.85 2.58
CA PHE A 125 -6.30 -9.21 1.56
C PHE A 125 -5.84 -8.05 0.68
N ALA A 126 -6.74 -7.15 0.29
CA ALA A 126 -6.41 -6.05 -0.61
C ALA A 126 -5.76 -4.87 0.14
N GLN A 127 -6.27 -4.52 1.32
CA GLN A 127 -5.81 -3.34 2.03
C GLN A 127 -4.80 -3.69 3.12
N PHE A 128 -5.11 -4.62 4.02
CA PHE A 128 -4.27 -4.90 5.18
C PHE A 128 -2.90 -5.50 4.82
N LEU A 129 -2.86 -6.53 3.96
CA LEU A 129 -1.59 -7.16 3.54
C LEU A 129 -0.65 -6.20 2.81
N ILE A 130 -1.18 -5.41 1.86
CA ILE A 130 -0.36 -4.44 1.09
C ILE A 130 0.21 -3.38 2.02
N ARG A 131 -0.59 -2.88 2.96
CA ARG A 131 -0.17 -1.84 3.90
C ARG A 131 0.88 -2.34 4.89
N ILE A 132 0.73 -3.55 5.41
CA ILE A 132 1.72 -4.16 6.30
C ILE A 132 3.05 -4.39 5.57
N VAL A 133 3.01 -4.96 4.38
CA VAL A 133 4.22 -5.22 3.59
C VAL A 133 4.90 -3.90 3.23
N GLY A 134 4.14 -2.90 2.78
CA GLY A 134 4.66 -1.56 2.49
C GLY A 134 5.31 -0.91 3.70
N ASN A 135 4.62 -0.88 4.84
CA ASN A 135 5.15 -0.29 6.07
C ASN A 135 6.38 -1.04 6.59
N ALA A 136 6.41 -2.37 6.51
CA ALA A 136 7.57 -3.16 6.92
C ALA A 136 8.78 -2.85 6.03
N LEU A 137 8.60 -2.73 4.72
CA LEU A 137 9.66 -2.34 3.78
C LEU A 137 10.15 -0.91 4.02
N LEU A 138 9.24 0.02 4.29
CA LEU A 138 9.58 1.40 4.65
C LEU A 138 10.46 1.44 5.90
N LEU A 139 10.02 0.76 6.96
CA LEU A 139 10.72 0.71 8.24
C LEU A 139 12.11 0.09 8.09
N LEU A 140 12.21 -1.02 7.35
CA LEU A 140 13.51 -1.64 7.02
C LEU A 140 14.41 -0.68 6.22
N GLY A 141 13.86 -0.03 5.20
CA GLY A 141 14.61 0.91 4.38
C GLY A 141 15.12 2.12 5.17
N LEU A 142 14.29 2.69 6.04
CA LEU A 142 14.68 3.78 6.94
C LEU A 142 15.79 3.33 7.89
N LEU A 143 15.67 2.13 8.48
CA LEU A 143 16.67 1.57 9.38
C LEU A 143 18.02 1.38 8.67
N ILE A 144 18.00 0.90 7.42
CA ILE A 144 19.22 0.78 6.59
C ILE A 144 19.86 2.16 6.35
N ILE A 145 19.07 3.18 5.97
CA ILE A 145 19.59 4.55 5.76
C ILE A 145 20.26 5.08 7.02
N VAL A 146 19.61 4.97 8.18
CA VAL A 146 20.15 5.43 9.45
C VAL A 146 21.46 4.71 9.78
N LEU A 147 21.52 3.39 9.58
CA LEU A 147 22.69 2.58 9.91
C LEU A 147 23.88 2.88 8.99
N VAL A 148 23.63 3.20 7.72
CA VAL A 148 24.67 3.60 6.75
C VAL A 148 25.16 5.03 7.01
N GLN A 149 24.25 5.97 7.26
CA GLN A 149 24.61 7.40 7.37
C GLN A 149 25.16 7.78 8.76
N HIS A 150 24.62 7.16 9.82
CA HIS A 150 25.02 7.38 11.20
C HIS A 150 25.12 6.04 11.94
N TRP A 151 26.14 5.26 11.65
CA TRP A 151 26.39 3.96 12.30
C TRP A 151 26.39 4.06 13.85
N GLN A 152 26.79 5.21 14.40
CA GLN A 152 26.77 5.53 15.84
C GLN A 152 25.35 5.74 16.40
N VAL A 153 24.43 6.32 15.63
CA VAL A 153 23.03 6.56 16.06
C VAL A 153 22.16 5.32 15.83
N GLY A 154 22.44 4.56 14.76
CA GLY A 154 21.79 3.28 14.49
C GLY A 154 22.05 2.23 15.59
N LEU A 155 23.24 2.23 16.20
CA LEU A 155 23.57 1.36 17.33
C LEU A 155 22.84 1.73 18.63
N THR A 156 22.54 3.02 18.86
CA THR A 156 21.84 3.46 20.09
C THR A 156 20.31 3.33 20.01
N LEU A 157 19.73 3.26 18.81
CA LEU A 157 18.30 2.97 18.62
C LEU A 157 18.01 1.47 18.46
N GLY A 158 19.03 0.67 18.12
CA GLY A 158 18.95 -0.77 17.91
C GLY A 158 19.21 -1.63 19.16
N LEU A 159 19.37 -1.03 20.34
CA LEU A 159 19.54 -1.70 21.64
C LEU A 159 18.63 -1.09 22.70
#